data_AF-A0A369S7W2-F1
#
_entry.id   AF-A0A369S7W2-F1
#
_cell.length_a   1.000
_cell.length_b   1.000
_cell.length_c   1.000
_cell.angle_alpha   90.00
_cell.angle_beta   90.00
_cell.angle_gamma   90.00
#
_symmetry.space_group_name_H-M   'P 1'
#
loop_
_entity.id
_entity.type
_entity.pdbx_description
1 polymer ?
#
loop_
_entity_poly.entity_id
_entity_poly.type
_entity_poly.pdbx_seq_one_letter_code
_entity_poly.pdbx_strand_id
1 'polypeptide(L)'
;MTTHSSAIFALLCIIFASTLAANDASCCTVGSATYRITFEGIWTNTASYPYYPTNFPHWSPFIGAIHSPAVTVYEYGKYASSQVKSVAEAGQAQPLKNLLTPMTSKVKKVFVSPGGSLGPTAKYSVTVDVDNNFNLLSALTMIAPSPDWCVGVSRVNFCTKQCGFIGNTTMDLYLWDAGTKAGAAEQYTYTGSTTNRTIYQLKSTNDSSSVFYRANGGSLPPYAKLHIERLSQNIASNDATCCSAGSATYELTFEGIWVNSSAYPFYPSNFPHWSTFIGAIHSPALTVYSYGQYASPEVESVAEAGNAGPLKNLLTPMTDKVKKVFVSPGAYLGPTAKYTVTVDVNKNFNLLSALTMIAPSPDWCVGVSRVNFCTKQCGFIGNTTLDLYLWDAGTKAGPTEQYTYAGSATNRTIYQLKSTNDSSSVFYRANGTSLPPFAKLHIRLLSLGTLGSLGTLGRINDAMAGPSRSIALIFFALVIANVAKFLTST
;
A
#
# COMPACT_ATOMS: atom_id res chain seq x y z
N MET A 1 23.81 50.98 -32.45
CA MET A 1 24.61 49.75 -32.31
C MET A 1 24.58 49.34 -30.85
N THR A 2 24.25 48.07 -30.64
CA THR A 2 23.70 47.42 -29.45
C THR A 2 24.75 47.15 -28.37
N THR A 3 24.48 47.54 -27.12
CA THR A 3 25.15 47.00 -25.93
C THR A 3 24.11 46.26 -25.08
N HIS A 4 24.08 44.94 -25.22
CA HIS A 4 23.19 44.07 -24.45
C HIS A 4 23.69 43.90 -23.01
N SER A 5 22.77 44.15 -22.10
CA SER A 5 22.78 43.81 -20.68
C SER A 5 23.05 42.31 -20.47
N SER A 6 24.05 41.98 -19.65
CA SER A 6 24.28 40.61 -19.16
C SER A 6 23.74 40.50 -17.74
N ALA A 7 22.45 40.18 -17.63
CA ALA A 7 21.84 39.75 -16.38
C ALA A 7 22.19 38.27 -16.14
N ILE A 8 22.92 38.03 -15.06
CA ILE A 8 23.23 36.70 -14.53
C ILE A 8 21.92 36.09 -14.03
N PHE A 9 21.28 35.24 -14.83
CA PHE A 9 20.27 34.30 -14.35
C PHE A 9 21.00 33.02 -13.92
N ALA A 10 21.32 32.94 -12.62
CA ALA A 10 21.69 31.69 -11.99
C ALA A 10 20.44 30.79 -11.97
N LEU A 11 20.33 29.92 -12.97
CA LEU A 11 19.33 28.87 -13.00
C LEU A 11 19.68 27.85 -11.90
N LEU A 12 19.01 27.96 -10.75
CA LEU A 12 18.96 26.90 -9.74
C LEU A 12 18.29 25.68 -10.39
N CYS A 13 19.09 24.82 -11.03
CA CYS A 13 18.70 23.44 -11.30
C CYS A 13 18.72 22.68 -9.98
N ILE A 14 17.65 22.82 -9.19
CA ILE A 14 17.32 21.85 -8.15
C ILE A 14 16.85 20.60 -8.89
N ILE A 15 17.82 19.76 -9.26
CA ILE A 15 17.55 18.38 -9.63
C ILE A 15 16.96 17.75 -8.38
N PHE A 16 15.64 17.56 -8.36
CA PHE A 16 15.00 16.60 -7.49
C PHE A 16 15.54 15.22 -7.90
N ALA A 17 16.70 14.86 -7.34
CA ALA A 17 17.03 13.46 -7.17
C ALA A 17 15.97 12.93 -6.22
N SER A 18 14.92 12.31 -6.79
CA SER A 18 14.00 11.43 -6.07
C SER A 18 14.79 10.23 -5.57
N THR A 19 15.65 10.50 -4.58
CA THR A 19 16.11 9.52 -3.63
C THR A 19 14.87 9.14 -2.84
N LEU A 20 14.20 8.08 -3.30
CA LEU A 20 13.43 7.22 -2.40
C LEU A 20 14.46 6.61 -1.45
N ALA A 21 14.94 7.39 -0.49
CA ALA A 21 15.53 6.86 0.71
C ALA A 21 14.47 5.91 1.28
N ALA A 22 14.82 4.63 1.37
CA ALA A 22 14.00 3.61 2.00
C ALA A 22 13.71 4.12 3.42
N ASN A 23 12.53 4.71 3.62
CA ASN A 23 12.11 5.18 4.92
C ASN A 23 11.94 3.95 5.80
N ASP A 24 12.88 3.77 6.74
CA ASP A 24 12.81 2.91 7.93
C ASP A 24 11.72 3.37 8.92
N ALA A 25 10.67 4.02 8.40
CA ALA A 25 9.51 4.38 9.17
C ALA A 25 8.82 3.10 9.65
N SER A 26 8.74 2.93 10.97
CA SER A 26 7.84 2.02 11.66
C SER A 26 6.49 2.00 10.95
N CYS A 27 6.08 0.83 10.42
CA CYS A 27 4.76 0.69 9.83
C CYS A 27 3.71 0.95 10.92
N CYS A 28 2.89 1.98 10.72
CA CYS A 28 1.79 2.29 11.63
C CYS A 28 0.46 1.67 11.20
N THR A 29 0.39 1.12 9.98
CA THR A 29 -0.71 0.32 9.46
C THR A 29 -0.85 -0.94 10.30
N VAL A 30 -2.07 -1.31 10.66
CA VAL A 30 -2.38 -2.61 11.28
C VAL A 30 -3.35 -3.34 10.37
N GLY A 31 -3.24 -4.67 10.33
CA GLY A 31 -3.90 -5.52 9.35
C GLY A 31 -2.95 -5.98 8.25
N SER A 32 -3.51 -6.38 7.12
CA SER A 32 -2.78 -7.04 6.05
C SER A 32 -3.25 -6.58 4.67
N ALA A 33 -2.41 -6.76 3.66
CA ALA A 33 -2.79 -6.56 2.28
C ALA A 33 -2.17 -7.65 1.39
N THR A 34 -2.89 -8.00 0.33
CA THR A 34 -2.41 -8.92 -0.69
C THR A 34 -2.06 -8.12 -1.95
N TYR A 35 -0.89 -8.40 -2.53
CA TYR A 35 -0.41 -7.75 -3.75
C TYR A 35 -0.04 -8.77 -4.82
N ARG A 36 -0.19 -8.39 -6.09
CA ARG A 36 0.50 -9.02 -7.23
C ARG A 36 1.71 -8.19 -7.56
N ILE A 37 2.87 -8.82 -7.56
CA ILE A 37 4.13 -8.26 -7.99
C ILE A 37 4.46 -8.84 -9.36
N THR A 38 4.58 -7.98 -10.37
CA THR A 38 4.90 -8.38 -11.75
C THR A 38 6.21 -7.77 -12.17
N PHE A 39 7.22 -8.60 -12.40
CA PHE A 39 8.42 -8.21 -13.14
C PHE A 39 8.11 -8.23 -14.64
N GLU A 40 8.44 -7.16 -15.35
CA GLU A 40 8.36 -7.05 -16.81
C GLU A 40 9.72 -6.62 -17.34
N GLY A 41 10.38 -7.48 -18.11
CA GLY A 41 11.54 -7.07 -18.90
C GLY A 41 11.10 -6.16 -20.05
N ILE A 42 11.84 -5.09 -20.32
CA ILE A 42 11.61 -4.18 -21.47
C ILE A 42 12.89 -3.93 -22.28
N TRP A 43 13.91 -4.76 -22.05
CA TRP A 43 15.18 -4.68 -22.73
C TRP A 43 15.08 -5.32 -24.11
N THR A 44 15.25 -4.50 -25.16
CA THR A 44 15.03 -4.91 -26.55
C THR A 44 16.08 -4.27 -27.47
N ASN A 45 16.32 -4.86 -28.64
CA ASN A 45 17.25 -4.30 -29.63
C ASN A 45 16.64 -3.05 -30.31
N THR A 46 16.82 -1.89 -29.69
CA THR A 46 16.33 -0.59 -30.16
C THR A 46 17.39 0.48 -29.98
N ALA A 47 17.18 1.67 -30.56
CA ALA A 47 18.08 2.81 -30.38
C ALA A 47 18.31 3.22 -28.91
N SER A 48 17.38 2.88 -28.00
CA SER A 48 17.52 3.11 -26.56
C SER A 48 18.57 2.21 -25.91
N TYR A 49 18.89 1.07 -26.53
CA TYR A 49 19.88 0.09 -26.06
C TYR A 49 20.87 -0.24 -27.20
N PRO A 50 21.71 0.73 -27.61
CA PRO A 50 22.48 0.66 -28.85
C PRO A 50 23.53 -0.47 -28.91
N TYR A 51 23.87 -1.08 -27.77
CA TYR A 51 24.84 -2.17 -27.66
C TYR A 51 24.18 -3.50 -27.26
N TYR A 52 22.92 -3.71 -27.66
CA TYR A 52 22.16 -4.91 -27.33
C TYR A 52 22.91 -6.21 -27.73
N PRO A 53 23.17 -7.15 -26.80
CA PRO A 53 23.91 -8.37 -27.09
C PRO A 53 23.06 -9.33 -27.92
N THR A 54 23.68 -9.94 -28.93
CA THR A 54 23.01 -10.87 -29.86
C THR A 54 23.08 -12.32 -29.39
N ASN A 55 24.06 -12.67 -28.56
CA ASN A 55 24.23 -14.03 -28.04
C ASN A 55 23.48 -14.20 -26.71
N PHE A 56 22.27 -14.74 -26.79
CA PHE A 56 21.44 -15.12 -25.65
C PHE A 56 21.24 -14.00 -24.60
N PRO A 57 20.70 -12.82 -24.98
CA PRO A 57 20.26 -11.82 -24.02
C PRO A 57 19.13 -12.39 -23.15
N HIS A 58 19.28 -12.33 -21.83
CA HIS A 58 18.28 -12.85 -20.90
C HIS A 58 18.38 -12.19 -19.52
N TRP A 59 17.41 -12.51 -18.68
CA TRP A 59 17.45 -12.26 -17.24
C TRP A 59 17.66 -13.59 -16.51
N SER A 60 18.37 -13.57 -15.38
CA SER A 60 18.35 -14.69 -14.45
C SER A 60 16.96 -14.88 -13.81
N PRO A 61 16.71 -15.97 -13.05
CA PRO A 61 15.47 -16.11 -12.32
C PRO A 61 15.25 -14.92 -11.38
N PHE A 62 14.07 -14.29 -11.45
CA PHE A 62 13.71 -13.17 -10.60
C PHE A 62 13.44 -13.66 -9.19
N ILE A 63 14.29 -13.26 -8.24
CA ILE A 63 14.20 -13.65 -6.83
C ILE A 63 13.84 -12.44 -5.97
N GLY A 64 12.95 -12.67 -5.00
CA GLY A 64 12.62 -11.65 -4.02
C GLY A 64 12.02 -12.20 -2.74
N ALA A 65 11.82 -11.31 -1.78
CA ALA A 65 11.23 -11.65 -0.49
C ALA A 65 10.40 -10.51 0.09
N ILE A 66 9.35 -10.90 0.83
CA ILE A 66 8.63 -10.03 1.75
C ILE A 66 9.21 -10.22 3.14
N HIS A 67 9.71 -9.14 3.73
CA HIS A 67 10.48 -9.22 4.96
C HIS A 67 10.21 -8.03 5.89
N SER A 68 10.66 -8.19 7.12
CA SER A 68 10.67 -7.16 8.16
C SER A 68 11.84 -6.18 7.96
N PRO A 69 11.84 -5.02 8.65
CA PRO A 69 12.97 -4.10 8.66
C PRO A 69 14.30 -4.70 9.13
N ALA A 70 14.28 -5.84 9.83
CA ALA A 70 15.48 -6.52 10.35
C ALA A 70 16.29 -7.26 9.27
N VAL A 71 15.84 -7.26 8.01
CA VAL A 71 16.53 -7.90 6.87
C VAL A 71 16.85 -6.85 5.82
N THR A 72 18.11 -6.80 5.40
CA THR A 72 18.55 -6.07 4.20
C THR A 72 19.12 -7.08 3.23
N VAL A 73 18.47 -7.26 2.07
CA VAL A 73 18.93 -8.20 1.05
C VAL A 73 20.15 -7.63 0.32
N TYR A 74 20.07 -6.38 -0.10
CA TYR A 74 21.16 -5.58 -0.66
C TYR A 74 20.82 -4.08 -0.51
N GLU A 75 21.81 -3.20 -0.60
CA GLU A 75 21.60 -1.76 -0.50
C GLU A 75 22.71 -1.01 -1.24
N TYR A 76 22.38 0.11 -1.89
CA TYR A 76 23.38 0.98 -2.50
C TYR A 76 24.39 1.48 -1.46
N GLY A 77 25.67 1.52 -1.84
CA GLY A 77 26.76 1.91 -0.94
C GLY A 77 27.15 0.85 0.09
N LYS A 78 26.59 -0.37 0.01
CA LYS A 78 27.03 -1.54 0.80
C LYS A 78 27.66 -2.59 -0.10
N TYR A 79 28.50 -3.46 0.47
CA TYR A 79 29.08 -4.59 -0.26
C TYR A 79 28.02 -5.68 -0.50
N ALA A 80 28.04 -6.30 -1.68
CA ALA A 80 27.20 -7.46 -1.98
C ALA A 80 27.60 -8.66 -1.10
N SER A 81 26.60 -9.36 -0.56
CA SER A 81 26.83 -10.65 0.10
C SER A 81 27.24 -11.71 -0.91
N SER A 82 27.80 -12.84 -0.45
CA SER A 82 28.11 -13.96 -1.34
C SER A 82 26.86 -14.51 -2.08
N GLN A 83 25.68 -14.38 -1.47
CA GLN A 83 24.41 -14.77 -2.09
C GLN A 83 23.93 -13.78 -3.15
N VAL A 84 24.08 -12.47 -2.92
CA VAL A 84 23.77 -11.44 -3.94
C VAL A 84 24.76 -11.54 -5.10
N LYS A 85 26.05 -11.72 -4.80
CA LYS A 85 27.10 -12.01 -5.78
C LYS A 85 26.74 -13.23 -6.64
N SER A 86 26.23 -14.30 -6.04
CA SER A 86 25.81 -15.50 -6.78
C SER A 86 24.69 -15.22 -7.79
N VAL A 87 23.78 -14.29 -7.49
CA VAL A 87 22.76 -13.84 -8.45
C VAL A 87 23.43 -13.00 -9.54
N ALA A 88 24.18 -11.97 -9.14
CA ALA A 88 24.76 -10.99 -10.04
C ALA A 88 25.75 -11.58 -11.05
N GLU A 89 26.54 -12.58 -10.66
CA GLU A 89 27.63 -13.10 -11.49
C GLU A 89 27.29 -14.38 -12.26
N ALA A 90 26.34 -15.16 -11.75
CA ALA A 90 26.05 -16.51 -12.25
C ALA A 90 24.55 -16.74 -12.51
N GLY A 91 23.70 -15.75 -12.22
CA GLY A 91 22.25 -15.89 -12.31
C GLY A 91 21.67 -16.92 -11.34
N GLN A 92 22.40 -17.31 -10.29
CA GLN A 92 21.99 -18.38 -9.39
C GLN A 92 21.23 -17.83 -8.18
N ALA A 93 19.90 -17.97 -8.20
CA ALA A 93 19.02 -17.55 -7.11
C ALA A 93 19.04 -18.48 -5.88
N GLN A 94 19.47 -19.73 -6.04
CA GLN A 94 19.33 -20.77 -5.01
C GLN A 94 20.09 -20.44 -3.70
N PRO A 95 21.33 -19.92 -3.71
CA PRO A 95 22.03 -19.56 -2.47
C PRO A 95 21.29 -18.48 -1.67
N LEU A 96 20.73 -17.47 -2.34
CA LEU A 96 19.94 -16.43 -1.69
C LEU A 96 18.61 -16.97 -1.15
N LYS A 97 17.93 -17.84 -1.91
CA LYS A 97 16.72 -18.52 -1.46
C LYS A 97 16.99 -19.35 -0.19
N ASN A 98 18.07 -20.12 -0.17
CA ASN A 98 18.47 -20.95 0.97
C ASN A 98 18.79 -20.12 2.21
N LEU A 99 19.36 -18.93 2.04
CA LEU A 99 19.61 -18.00 3.13
C LEU A 99 18.31 -17.46 3.73
N LEU A 100 17.37 -17.02 2.90
CA LEU A 100 16.17 -16.30 3.36
C LEU A 100 15.05 -17.22 3.86
N THR A 101 14.90 -18.41 3.28
CA THR A 101 13.82 -19.35 3.61
C THR A 101 13.72 -19.72 5.10
N PRO A 102 14.82 -20.04 5.82
CA PRO A 102 14.73 -20.40 7.24
C PRO A 102 14.49 -19.20 8.17
N MET A 103 14.55 -17.96 7.68
CA MET A 103 14.38 -16.75 8.51
C MET A 103 12.90 -16.41 8.77
N THR A 104 12.07 -17.38 9.14
CA THR A 104 10.60 -17.21 9.22
C THR A 104 10.11 -16.13 10.20
N SER A 105 10.92 -15.78 11.20
CA SER A 105 10.64 -14.66 12.12
C SER A 105 10.88 -13.28 11.50
N LYS A 106 11.59 -13.20 10.37
CA LYS A 106 11.98 -11.96 9.69
C LYS A 106 11.59 -11.89 8.22
N VAL A 107 11.27 -13.02 7.60
CA VAL A 107 10.88 -13.18 6.20
C VAL A 107 9.56 -13.95 6.13
N LYS A 108 8.54 -13.35 5.53
CA LYS A 108 7.20 -13.93 5.39
C LYS A 108 7.06 -14.79 4.14
N LYS A 109 7.70 -14.39 3.04
CA LYS A 109 7.66 -15.11 1.77
C LYS A 109 8.95 -14.90 1.00
N VAL A 110 9.49 -15.98 0.45
CA VAL A 110 10.54 -15.96 -0.58
C VAL A 110 9.92 -16.49 -1.87
N PHE A 111 10.22 -15.85 -2.99
CA PHE A 111 9.74 -16.27 -4.31
C PHE A 111 10.87 -16.23 -5.34
N VAL A 112 10.79 -17.11 -6.32
CA VAL A 112 11.70 -17.19 -7.46
C VAL A 112 10.87 -17.53 -8.70
N SER A 113 11.11 -16.86 -9.82
CA SER A 113 10.48 -17.22 -11.09
C SER A 113 10.84 -18.65 -11.51
N PRO A 114 9.92 -19.42 -12.13
CA PRO A 114 10.24 -20.76 -12.62
C PRO A 114 11.24 -20.70 -13.78
N GLY A 115 11.99 -21.80 -13.96
CA GLY A 115 12.98 -21.94 -15.04
C GLY A 115 14.36 -21.37 -14.70
N GLY A 116 15.31 -21.56 -15.62
CA GLY A 116 16.71 -21.12 -15.46
C GLY A 116 17.00 -19.70 -15.97
N SER A 117 16.20 -19.19 -16.91
CA SER A 117 16.36 -17.85 -17.50
C SER A 117 15.01 -17.31 -17.96
N LEU A 118 14.84 -16.00 -17.90
CA LEU A 118 13.69 -15.29 -18.46
C LEU A 118 14.13 -14.51 -19.71
N GLY A 119 13.32 -14.52 -20.76
CA GLY A 119 13.60 -13.74 -21.96
C GLY A 119 13.63 -12.22 -21.70
N PRO A 120 14.26 -11.40 -22.54
CA PRO A 120 14.44 -9.96 -22.32
C PRO A 120 13.15 -9.17 -22.11
N THR A 121 12.04 -9.65 -22.66
CA THR A 121 10.68 -9.08 -22.56
C THR A 121 9.71 -9.91 -21.71
N ALA A 122 10.22 -10.89 -20.97
CA ALA A 122 9.39 -11.81 -20.20
C ALA A 122 8.67 -11.11 -19.05
N LYS A 123 7.50 -11.65 -18.70
CA LYS A 123 6.75 -11.25 -17.51
C LYS A 123 6.70 -12.40 -16.52
N TYR A 124 6.89 -12.08 -15.24
CA TYR A 124 6.68 -13.02 -14.14
C TYR A 124 5.88 -12.35 -13.04
N SER A 125 4.80 -13.00 -12.60
CA SER A 125 3.90 -12.49 -11.58
C SER A 125 3.88 -13.41 -10.36
N VAL A 126 3.85 -12.81 -9.16
CA VAL A 126 3.70 -13.52 -7.90
C VAL A 126 2.75 -12.77 -6.96
N THR A 127 1.83 -13.51 -6.34
CA THR A 127 0.97 -12.96 -5.29
C THR A 127 1.66 -13.05 -3.93
N VAL A 128 1.67 -11.97 -3.15
CA VAL A 128 2.33 -11.86 -1.85
C VAL A 128 1.40 -11.22 -0.82
N ASP A 129 1.53 -11.62 0.43
CA ASP A 129 0.80 -11.02 1.56
C ASP A 129 1.77 -10.21 2.41
N VAL A 130 1.37 -9.00 2.80
CA VAL A 130 2.11 -8.08 3.67
C VAL A 130 1.28 -7.75 4.90
N ASP A 131 1.94 -7.39 5.98
CA ASP A 131 1.32 -6.88 7.21
C ASP A 131 2.26 -5.86 7.87
N ASN A 132 1.95 -5.44 9.09
CA ASN A 132 2.73 -4.44 9.82
C ASN A 132 4.14 -4.90 10.24
N ASN A 133 4.39 -6.21 10.28
CA ASN A 133 5.68 -6.80 10.64
C ASN A 133 6.52 -7.16 9.41
N PHE A 134 5.87 -7.54 8.31
CA PHE A 134 6.48 -7.93 7.05
C PHE A 134 5.95 -7.05 5.91
N ASN A 135 6.46 -5.82 5.87
CA ASN A 135 5.98 -4.73 5.02
C ASN A 135 7.01 -4.26 3.98
N LEU A 136 8.14 -4.94 3.83
CA LEU A 136 9.19 -4.56 2.88
C LEU A 136 9.36 -5.62 1.78
N LEU A 137 9.46 -5.16 0.52
CA LEU A 137 9.85 -5.97 -0.62
C LEU A 137 11.29 -5.65 -1.03
N SER A 138 12.12 -6.69 -1.14
CA SER A 138 13.39 -6.63 -1.87
C SER A 138 13.41 -7.73 -2.93
N ALA A 139 13.84 -7.39 -4.14
CA ALA A 139 13.95 -8.32 -5.26
C ALA A 139 15.04 -7.91 -6.23
N LEU A 140 15.62 -8.88 -6.93
CA LEU A 140 16.66 -8.66 -7.93
C LEU A 140 16.68 -9.75 -9.00
N THR A 141 17.22 -9.40 -10.17
CA THR A 141 17.63 -10.34 -11.21
C THR A 141 18.82 -9.77 -11.98
N MET A 142 19.76 -10.64 -12.35
CA MET A 142 20.89 -10.33 -13.20
C MET A 142 20.45 -10.10 -14.65
N ILE A 143 21.00 -9.07 -15.30
CA ILE A 143 20.96 -8.91 -16.75
C ILE A 143 22.10 -9.72 -17.38
N ALA A 144 21.84 -10.46 -18.45
CA ALA A 144 22.80 -11.39 -19.01
C ALA A 144 22.90 -11.25 -20.54
N PRO A 145 24.10 -11.34 -21.12
CA PRO A 145 25.40 -11.38 -20.43
C PRO A 145 25.66 -10.09 -19.66
N SER A 146 26.43 -10.15 -18.58
CA SER A 146 27.06 -8.99 -17.91
C SER A 146 28.14 -9.48 -16.94
N PRO A 147 29.05 -8.61 -16.47
CA PRO A 147 30.01 -8.97 -15.42
C PRO A 147 29.32 -9.35 -14.10
N ASP A 148 28.50 -8.44 -13.57
CA ASP A 148 27.80 -8.56 -12.29
C ASP A 148 26.62 -7.58 -12.16
N TRP A 149 25.94 -7.27 -13.27
CA TRP A 149 24.90 -6.25 -13.30
C TRP A 149 23.51 -6.83 -13.03
N CYS A 150 22.71 -6.09 -12.27
CA CYS A 150 21.35 -6.47 -11.93
C CYS A 150 20.37 -5.32 -12.12
N VAL A 151 19.08 -5.66 -12.15
CA VAL A 151 17.98 -4.74 -11.85
C VAL A 151 17.25 -5.24 -10.62
N GLY A 152 16.57 -4.35 -9.91
CA GLY A 152 15.76 -4.74 -8.76
C GLY A 152 15.29 -3.59 -7.90
N VAL A 153 14.62 -3.93 -6.80
CA VAL A 153 14.25 -3.00 -5.73
C VAL A 153 14.79 -3.49 -4.39
N SER A 154 15.13 -2.54 -3.51
CA SER A 154 15.52 -2.82 -2.13
C SER A 154 14.57 -2.11 -1.17
N ARG A 155 14.03 -2.86 -0.21
CA ARG A 155 13.21 -2.37 0.91
C ARG A 155 12.04 -1.45 0.50
N VAL A 156 11.33 -1.79 -0.57
CA VAL A 156 10.08 -1.09 -0.94
C VAL A 156 9.06 -1.27 0.16
N ASN A 157 8.67 -0.17 0.82
CA ASN A 157 7.74 -0.18 1.94
C ASN A 157 6.29 -0.13 1.43
N PHE A 158 5.51 -1.16 1.76
CA PHE A 158 4.09 -1.20 1.44
C PHE A 158 3.23 -0.34 2.36
N CYS A 159 3.73 0.08 3.52
CA CYS A 159 3.00 0.94 4.44
C CYS A 159 3.14 2.41 4.07
N THR A 160 2.04 3.15 4.19
CA THR A 160 2.01 4.60 3.99
C THR A 160 2.19 5.34 5.32
N LYS A 161 2.58 6.62 5.25
CA LYS A 161 2.64 7.49 6.44
C LYS A 161 1.26 7.70 7.09
N GLN A 162 0.19 7.48 6.33
CA GLN A 162 -1.20 7.58 6.75
C GLN A 162 -1.74 6.27 7.35
N CYS A 163 -0.86 5.35 7.75
CA CYS A 163 -1.23 4.07 8.36
C CYS A 163 -2.15 3.21 7.49
N GLY A 164 -1.93 3.26 6.17
CA GLY A 164 -2.56 2.38 5.19
C GLY A 164 -1.51 1.60 4.39
N PHE A 165 -1.97 0.93 3.34
CA PHE A 165 -1.12 0.24 2.39
C PHE A 165 -1.04 1.04 1.08
N ILE A 166 0.06 0.95 0.34
CA ILE A 166 0.22 1.64 -0.95
C ILE A 166 -0.84 1.19 -1.97
N GLY A 167 -1.21 2.07 -2.90
CA GLY A 167 -2.07 1.70 -4.03
C GLY A 167 -1.29 0.99 -5.14
N ASN A 168 -1.93 0.81 -6.29
CA ASN A 168 -1.26 0.33 -7.49
C ASN A 168 -0.14 1.28 -7.90
N THR A 169 1.04 0.75 -8.17
CA THR A 169 2.19 1.53 -8.62
C THR A 169 3.06 0.74 -9.59
N THR A 170 3.79 1.45 -10.44
CA THR A 170 4.78 0.88 -11.36
C THR A 170 6.10 1.57 -11.12
N MET A 171 7.16 0.78 -10.95
CA MET A 171 8.52 1.27 -10.74
C MET A 171 9.37 0.91 -11.94
N ASP A 172 10.05 1.91 -12.49
CA ASP A 172 11.08 1.75 -13.49
C ASP A 172 12.36 1.21 -12.82
N LEU A 173 12.90 0.10 -13.35
CA LEU A 173 14.10 -0.54 -12.83
C LEU A 173 15.31 -0.22 -13.69
N TYR A 174 16.33 0.33 -13.04
CA TYR A 174 17.60 0.70 -13.66
C TYR A 174 18.69 -0.29 -13.25
N LEU A 175 19.72 -0.37 -14.09
CA LEU A 175 20.86 -1.23 -13.83
C LEU A 175 21.67 -0.74 -12.64
N TRP A 176 22.15 -1.69 -11.86
CA TRP A 176 23.14 -1.50 -10.81
C TRP A 176 24.21 -2.58 -10.89
N ASP A 177 25.41 -2.20 -10.49
CA ASP A 177 26.61 -3.03 -10.50
C ASP A 177 26.83 -3.58 -9.08
N ALA A 178 27.06 -4.89 -8.94
CA ALA A 178 27.24 -5.51 -7.63
C ALA A 178 28.60 -5.19 -6.99
N GLY A 179 29.57 -4.70 -7.78
CA GLY A 179 30.90 -4.33 -7.35
C GLY A 179 31.83 -5.51 -7.10
N THR A 180 31.53 -6.69 -7.66
CA THR A 180 32.24 -7.95 -7.44
C THR A 180 33.05 -8.42 -8.66
N LYS A 181 32.73 -7.94 -9.87
CA LYS A 181 33.49 -8.16 -11.10
C LYS A 181 33.62 -6.88 -11.92
N ALA A 182 34.79 -6.66 -12.54
CA ALA A 182 34.94 -5.64 -13.57
C ALA A 182 34.71 -6.21 -14.98
N GLY A 183 33.83 -5.57 -15.73
CA GLY A 183 34.01 -5.47 -17.19
C GLY A 183 35.12 -4.47 -17.47
N ALA A 184 35.95 -4.69 -18.49
CA ALA A 184 36.76 -3.57 -19.00
C ALA A 184 35.77 -2.56 -19.57
N ALA A 185 35.91 -1.28 -19.22
CA ALA A 185 35.09 -0.19 -19.77
C ALA A 185 33.57 -0.49 -19.83
N GLU A 186 33.00 -1.06 -18.75
CA GLU A 186 31.56 -1.39 -18.66
C GLU A 186 31.06 -2.18 -19.89
N GLN A 187 31.84 -3.16 -20.35
CA GLN A 187 31.39 -4.10 -21.39
C GLN A 187 30.54 -5.23 -20.79
N TYR A 188 29.69 -5.83 -21.63
CA TYR A 188 28.95 -7.05 -21.29
C TYR A 188 29.85 -8.26 -21.03
N THR A 189 31.14 -8.18 -21.38
CA THR A 189 32.14 -9.23 -21.20
C THR A 189 33.01 -9.00 -19.97
N TYR A 190 33.16 -10.06 -19.17
CA TYR A 190 34.08 -10.09 -18.05
C TYR A 190 35.55 -10.12 -18.52
N THR A 191 36.42 -9.33 -17.89
CA THR A 191 37.84 -9.23 -18.28
C THR A 191 38.83 -9.90 -17.33
N GLY A 192 38.35 -10.74 -16.42
CA GLY A 192 39.24 -11.51 -15.54
C GLY A 192 39.59 -10.84 -14.21
N SER A 193 39.20 -9.59 -13.99
CA SER A 193 39.50 -8.85 -12.75
C SER A 193 38.33 -8.83 -11.78
N THR A 194 38.54 -9.39 -10.58
CA THR A 194 37.62 -9.22 -9.45
C THR A 194 37.73 -7.79 -8.91
N THR A 195 36.59 -7.22 -8.54
CA THR A 195 36.52 -5.92 -7.88
C THR A 195 35.94 -6.10 -6.48
N ASN A 196 36.23 -5.14 -5.60
CA ASN A 196 35.61 -5.06 -4.28
C ASN A 196 35.09 -3.64 -4.07
N ARG A 197 34.01 -3.32 -4.77
CA ARG A 197 33.29 -2.05 -4.67
C ARG A 197 31.96 -2.30 -3.97
N THR A 198 31.39 -1.25 -3.40
CA THR A 198 30.02 -1.28 -2.91
C THR A 198 29.05 -1.25 -4.08
N ILE A 199 27.84 -1.80 -3.93
CA ILE A 199 26.77 -1.75 -4.92
C ILE A 199 26.47 -0.30 -5.31
N TYR A 200 26.41 0.01 -6.61
CA TYR A 200 26.09 1.35 -7.11
C TYR A 200 25.22 1.28 -8.36
N GLN A 201 24.42 2.32 -8.56
CA GLN A 201 23.60 2.44 -9.76
C GLN A 201 24.48 2.79 -10.97
N LEU A 202 24.33 2.04 -12.06
CA LEU A 202 24.99 2.33 -13.32
C LEU A 202 24.37 3.58 -13.96
N LYS A 203 25.22 4.43 -14.53
CA LYS A 203 24.83 5.68 -15.17
C LYS A 203 25.34 5.70 -16.60
N SER A 204 24.80 6.61 -17.40
CA SER A 204 25.37 6.86 -18.71
C SER A 204 26.77 7.49 -18.58
N THR A 205 27.60 7.25 -19.58
CA THR A 205 28.97 7.76 -19.66
C THR A 205 29.24 8.41 -21.01
N ASN A 206 30.26 9.27 -21.06
CA ASN A 206 30.79 9.84 -22.29
C ASN A 206 31.97 9.02 -22.87
N ASP A 207 32.32 7.90 -22.22
CA ASP A 207 33.28 6.94 -22.77
C ASP A 207 32.63 6.16 -23.92
N SER A 208 33.06 6.43 -25.16
CA SER A 208 32.53 5.81 -26.37
C SER A 208 32.75 4.30 -26.45
N SER A 209 33.63 3.75 -25.61
CA SER A 209 33.82 2.30 -25.54
C SER A 209 32.73 1.62 -24.71
N SER A 210 32.13 2.28 -23.71
CA SER A 210 31.12 1.70 -22.82
C SER A 210 29.78 1.40 -23.49
N VAL A 211 29.14 0.29 -23.09
CA VAL A 211 27.77 -0.05 -23.55
C VAL A 211 26.71 0.94 -23.02
N PHE A 212 27.09 1.77 -22.04
CA PHE A 212 26.29 2.85 -21.47
C PHE A 212 26.63 4.22 -22.06
N TYR A 213 27.44 4.28 -23.14
CA TYR A 213 27.78 5.52 -23.82
C TYR A 213 26.55 6.30 -24.29
N ARG A 214 26.49 7.59 -23.97
CA ARG A 214 25.49 8.53 -24.49
C ARG A 214 26.18 9.85 -24.84
N ALA A 215 26.41 10.08 -26.14
CA ALA A 215 27.15 11.24 -26.68
C ALA A 215 26.67 12.62 -26.15
N ASN A 216 25.39 12.73 -25.77
CA ASN A 216 24.76 13.98 -25.31
C ASN A 216 24.42 13.98 -23.81
N GLY A 217 24.99 13.07 -23.01
CA GLY A 217 24.73 13.00 -21.56
C GLY A 217 23.31 12.56 -21.17
N GLY A 218 22.55 11.98 -22.10
CA GLY A 218 21.23 11.42 -21.80
C GLY A 218 21.31 10.32 -20.75
N SER A 219 20.29 10.19 -19.89
CA SER A 219 20.22 9.12 -18.88
C SER A 219 20.00 7.75 -19.53
N LEU A 220 20.43 6.69 -18.85
CA LEU A 220 20.05 5.34 -19.25
C LEU A 220 18.53 5.17 -19.16
N PRO A 221 17.87 4.49 -20.12
CA PRO A 221 16.47 4.13 -19.99
C PRO A 221 16.32 3.06 -18.88
N PRO A 222 15.10 2.86 -18.36
CA PRO A 222 14.81 1.70 -17.54
C PRO A 222 14.93 0.42 -18.36
N TYR A 223 15.46 -0.65 -17.76
CA TYR A 223 15.64 -1.94 -18.44
C TYR A 223 14.53 -2.95 -18.12
N ALA A 224 13.81 -2.72 -17.01
CA ALA A 224 12.67 -3.52 -16.60
C ALA A 224 11.66 -2.63 -15.85
N LYS A 225 10.47 -3.16 -15.62
CA LYS A 225 9.44 -2.55 -14.78
C LYS A 225 9.01 -3.53 -13.69
N LEU A 226 8.68 -2.98 -12.53
CA LEU A 226 8.04 -3.70 -11.44
C LEU A 226 6.65 -3.12 -11.22
N HIS A 227 5.61 -3.88 -11.54
CA HIS A 227 4.24 -3.51 -11.22
C HIS A 227 3.87 -4.09 -9.86
N ILE A 228 3.35 -3.23 -8.99
CA ILE A 228 2.83 -3.59 -7.68
C ILE A 228 1.35 -3.27 -7.70
N GLU A 229 0.51 -4.30 -7.73
CA GLU A 229 -0.93 -4.18 -7.81
C GLU A 229 -1.55 -4.67 -6.50
N ARG A 230 -2.29 -3.83 -5.80
CA ARG A 230 -2.99 -4.22 -4.57
C ARG A 230 -4.24 -5.01 -4.95
N LEU A 231 -4.24 -6.29 -4.58
CA LEU A 231 -5.35 -7.20 -4.86
C LEU A 231 -6.40 -7.13 -3.77
N SER A 232 -5.99 -6.90 -2.53
CA SER A 232 -6.89 -6.75 -1.42
C SER A 232 -6.20 -6.06 -0.24
N GLN A 233 -6.99 -5.51 0.67
CA GLN A 233 -6.52 -5.04 1.96
C GLN A 233 -7.55 -5.29 3.05
N ASN A 234 -7.03 -5.43 4.25
CA ASN A 234 -7.73 -5.42 5.51
C ASN A 234 -6.94 -4.47 6.41
N ILE A 235 -7.50 -3.29 6.68
CA ILE A 235 -6.93 -2.35 7.64
C ILE A 235 -7.66 -2.59 8.95
N ALA A 236 -6.94 -3.13 9.93
CA ALA A 236 -7.40 -3.27 11.30
C ALA A 236 -6.92 -2.06 12.13
N SER A 237 -7.62 -1.70 13.21
CA SER A 237 -7.09 -0.73 14.17
C SER A 237 -5.89 -1.33 14.91
N ASN A 238 -4.84 -0.53 15.07
CA ASN A 238 -4.08 -0.57 16.32
C ASN A 238 -5.02 -0.06 17.40
N ASP A 239 -5.32 -0.89 18.40
CA ASP A 239 -6.01 -0.46 19.64
C ASP A 239 -5.12 0.44 20.51
N ALA A 240 -4.21 1.19 19.88
CA ALA A 240 -3.46 2.23 20.52
C ALA A 240 -4.45 3.26 21.09
N THR A 241 -4.29 3.53 22.38
CA THR A 241 -5.07 4.54 23.10
C THR A 241 -5.04 5.85 22.32
N CYS A 242 -6.20 6.35 21.90
CA CYS A 242 -6.26 7.61 21.17
C CYS A 242 -5.82 8.76 22.08
N CYS A 243 -4.69 9.39 21.73
CA CYS A 243 -4.17 10.55 22.44
C CYS A 243 -4.67 11.89 21.86
N SER A 244 -5.52 11.85 20.82
CA SER A 244 -6.02 13.07 20.16
C SER A 244 -6.94 13.86 21.09
N ALA A 245 -6.64 15.15 21.25
CA ALA A 245 -7.50 16.07 21.97
C ALA A 245 -8.67 16.54 21.09
N GLY A 246 -9.81 16.87 21.71
CA GLY A 246 -10.98 17.39 21.03
C GLY A 246 -11.80 16.32 20.28
N SER A 247 -12.46 16.77 19.21
CA SER A 247 -13.28 15.93 18.33
C SER A 247 -13.01 16.26 16.86
N ALA A 248 -13.48 15.43 15.96
CA ALA A 248 -13.46 15.71 14.53
C ALA A 248 -14.78 15.27 13.89
N THR A 249 -15.24 16.04 12.92
CA THR A 249 -16.44 15.75 12.15
C THR A 249 -16.03 15.30 10.76
N TYR A 250 -16.56 14.17 10.32
CA TYR A 250 -16.29 13.57 9.03
C TYR A 250 -17.57 13.39 8.22
N GLU A 251 -17.41 13.46 6.91
CA GLU A 251 -18.36 12.92 5.95
C GLU A 251 -17.85 11.57 5.46
N LEU A 252 -18.68 10.53 5.64
CA LEU A 252 -18.44 9.21 5.09
C LEU A 252 -19.33 9.04 3.85
N THR A 253 -18.75 8.65 2.73
CA THR A 253 -19.50 8.31 1.52
C THR A 253 -19.20 6.88 1.12
N PHE A 254 -20.20 6.01 1.24
CA PHE A 254 -20.21 4.71 0.56
C PHE A 254 -20.53 4.94 -0.91
N GLU A 255 -19.73 4.38 -1.80
CA GLU A 255 -19.92 4.38 -3.25
C GLU A 255 -19.86 2.94 -3.74
N GLY A 256 -20.98 2.40 -4.22
CA GLY A 256 -20.96 1.18 -5.01
C GLY A 256 -20.27 1.43 -6.35
N ILE A 257 -19.39 0.52 -6.78
CA ILE A 257 -18.73 0.57 -8.10
C ILE A 257 -18.87 -0.75 -8.86
N TRP A 258 -19.77 -1.61 -8.40
CA TRP A 258 -20.07 -2.90 -9.00
C TRP A 258 -20.90 -2.70 -10.27
N VAL A 259 -20.34 -3.07 -11.42
CA VAL A 259 -20.97 -2.87 -12.74
C VAL A 259 -20.89 -4.13 -13.57
N ASN A 260 -21.79 -4.25 -14.56
CA ASN A 260 -21.77 -5.36 -15.51
C ASN A 260 -20.57 -5.21 -16.47
N SER A 261 -19.45 -5.83 -16.12
CA SER A 261 -18.22 -5.83 -16.92
C SER A 261 -17.42 -7.10 -16.66
N SER A 262 -16.50 -7.43 -17.57
CA SER A 262 -15.58 -8.58 -17.42
C SER A 262 -14.68 -8.50 -16.18
N ALA A 263 -14.51 -7.32 -15.58
CA ALA A 263 -13.73 -7.15 -14.36
C ALA A 263 -14.44 -7.77 -13.14
N TYR A 264 -15.76 -7.61 -13.05
CA TYR A 264 -16.53 -8.12 -11.92
C TYR A 264 -17.03 -9.54 -12.19
N PRO A 265 -16.79 -10.47 -11.27
CA PRO A 265 -17.34 -11.80 -11.38
C PRO A 265 -18.86 -11.70 -11.11
N PHE A 266 -19.68 -12.46 -11.85
CA PHE A 266 -21.08 -12.75 -11.49
C PHE A 266 -21.94 -11.51 -11.21
N TYR A 267 -22.02 -10.60 -12.18
CA TYR A 267 -23.04 -9.55 -12.17
C TYR A 267 -24.40 -10.18 -12.53
N PRO A 268 -25.39 -10.24 -11.60
CA PRO A 268 -26.66 -10.87 -11.88
C PRO A 268 -27.47 -10.05 -12.88
N SER A 269 -28.22 -10.74 -13.72
CA SER A 269 -29.21 -10.10 -14.61
C SER A 269 -30.39 -9.53 -13.81
N ASN A 270 -30.76 -10.19 -12.71
CA ASN A 270 -31.93 -9.84 -11.93
C ASN A 270 -31.53 -9.16 -10.62
N PHE A 271 -31.83 -7.87 -10.54
CA PHE A 271 -31.76 -7.07 -9.30
C PHE A 271 -30.40 -7.12 -8.55
N PRO A 272 -29.27 -6.80 -9.22
CA PRO A 272 -28.01 -6.53 -8.51
C PRO A 272 -28.20 -5.37 -7.54
N HIS A 273 -27.93 -5.58 -6.26
CA HIS A 273 -28.05 -4.53 -5.26
C HIS A 273 -27.09 -4.74 -4.09
N TRP A 274 -26.98 -3.71 -3.28
CA TRP A 274 -26.45 -3.80 -1.93
C TRP A 274 -27.63 -3.83 -0.96
N SER A 275 -27.50 -4.56 0.15
CA SER A 275 -28.42 -4.39 1.27
C SER A 275 -28.32 -2.97 1.85
N THR A 276 -29.08 -2.74 2.92
CA THR A 276 -28.91 -1.51 3.68
C THR A 276 -27.48 -1.41 4.23
N PHE A 277 -26.80 -0.29 3.98
CA PHE A 277 -25.46 -0.03 4.53
C PHE A 277 -25.58 0.41 5.98
N ILE A 278 -25.05 -0.38 6.89
CA ILE A 278 -25.08 -0.14 8.35
C ILE A 278 -23.67 0.04 8.89
N GLY A 279 -23.51 0.97 9.81
CA GLY A 279 -22.27 1.13 10.54
C GLY A 279 -22.41 1.87 11.85
N ALA A 280 -21.31 1.92 12.59
CA ALA A 280 -21.22 2.61 13.86
C ALA A 280 -19.87 3.28 14.07
N ILE A 281 -19.91 4.43 14.74
CA ILE A 281 -18.76 5.03 15.42
C ILE A 281 -18.74 4.53 16.84
N HIS A 282 -17.67 3.86 17.23
CA HIS A 282 -17.59 3.14 18.49
C HIS A 282 -16.20 3.25 19.15
N SER A 283 -16.14 2.79 20.40
CA SER A 283 -14.95 2.70 21.21
C SER A 283 -14.16 1.41 20.91
N PRO A 284 -12.88 1.32 21.32
CA PRO A 284 -12.09 0.09 21.22
C PRO A 284 -12.66 -1.12 21.99
N ALA A 285 -13.55 -0.90 22.95
CA ALA A 285 -14.19 -1.95 23.74
C ALA A 285 -15.27 -2.75 22.97
N LEU A 286 -15.56 -2.37 21.72
CA LEU A 286 -16.50 -3.06 20.85
C LEU A 286 -15.81 -3.53 19.57
N THR A 287 -16.04 -4.79 19.21
CA THR A 287 -15.76 -5.34 17.89
C THR A 287 -17.09 -5.72 17.25
N VAL A 288 -17.46 -5.06 16.15
CA VAL A 288 -18.69 -5.40 15.41
C VAL A 288 -18.51 -6.72 14.66
N TYR A 289 -17.39 -6.84 13.94
CA TYR A 289 -16.95 -8.07 13.29
C TYR A 289 -15.44 -8.00 13.05
N SER A 290 -14.77 -9.12 12.80
CA SER A 290 -13.35 -9.12 12.44
C SER A 290 -13.02 -10.35 11.59
N TYR A 291 -12.09 -10.18 10.66
CA TYR A 291 -11.51 -11.32 9.94
C TYR A 291 -10.88 -12.31 10.92
N GLY A 292 -11.03 -13.60 10.63
CA GLY A 292 -10.56 -14.70 11.47
C GLY A 292 -11.41 -14.92 12.73
N GLN A 293 -12.52 -14.21 12.90
CA GLN A 293 -13.51 -14.43 13.97
C GLN A 293 -14.83 -14.93 13.37
N TYR A 294 -15.64 -15.60 14.18
CA TYR A 294 -17.00 -15.98 13.76
C TYR A 294 -17.91 -14.76 13.66
N ALA A 295 -18.81 -14.74 12.67
CA ALA A 295 -19.86 -13.74 12.58
C ALA A 295 -20.84 -13.90 13.77
N SER A 296 -21.32 -12.79 14.33
CA SER A 296 -22.41 -12.83 15.30
C SER A 296 -23.75 -13.06 14.58
N PRO A 297 -24.82 -13.48 15.27
CA PRO A 297 -26.15 -13.62 14.65
C PRO A 297 -26.65 -12.35 13.96
N GLU A 298 -26.25 -11.17 14.46
CA GLU A 298 -26.60 -9.89 13.87
C GLU A 298 -25.81 -9.59 12.59
N VAL A 299 -24.53 -9.97 12.54
CA VAL A 299 -23.70 -9.86 11.32
C VAL A 299 -24.15 -10.86 10.27
N GLU A 300 -24.47 -12.08 10.68
CA GLU A 300 -25.10 -13.11 9.84
C GLU A 300 -26.41 -12.62 9.23
N SER A 301 -27.27 -11.96 10.02
CA SER A 301 -28.53 -11.41 9.52
C SER A 301 -28.33 -10.34 8.43
N VAL A 302 -27.26 -9.53 8.53
CA VAL A 302 -26.88 -8.62 7.44
C VAL A 302 -26.38 -9.41 6.23
N ALA A 303 -25.46 -10.37 6.46
CA ALA A 303 -24.76 -11.07 5.41
C ALA A 303 -25.65 -12.00 4.57
N GLU A 304 -26.65 -12.64 5.18
CA GLU A 304 -27.51 -13.60 4.48
C GLU A 304 -28.84 -13.00 4.00
N ALA A 305 -29.42 -12.10 4.81
CA ALA A 305 -30.77 -11.58 4.56
C ALA A 305 -30.78 -10.09 4.18
N GLY A 306 -29.63 -9.42 4.20
CA GLY A 306 -29.56 -7.97 4.02
C GLY A 306 -30.26 -7.18 5.12
N ASN A 307 -30.56 -7.81 6.27
CA ASN A 307 -31.37 -7.21 7.33
C ASN A 307 -30.47 -6.55 8.39
N ALA A 308 -30.36 -5.23 8.32
CA ALA A 308 -29.61 -4.42 9.30
C ALA A 308 -30.32 -4.23 10.65
N GLY A 309 -31.59 -4.66 10.78
CA GLY A 309 -32.42 -4.45 11.98
C GLY A 309 -31.82 -5.03 13.26
N PRO A 310 -31.47 -6.32 13.31
CA PRO A 310 -30.87 -6.95 14.49
C PRO A 310 -29.59 -6.24 14.94
N LEU A 311 -28.68 -5.95 14.00
CA LEU A 311 -27.43 -5.25 14.31
C LEU A 311 -27.67 -3.82 14.81
N LYS A 312 -28.59 -3.09 14.20
CA LYS A 312 -28.98 -1.75 14.67
C LYS A 312 -29.52 -1.82 16.10
N ASN A 313 -30.40 -2.77 16.39
CA ASN A 313 -31.02 -2.94 17.71
C ASN A 313 -30.00 -3.36 18.78
N LEU A 314 -28.99 -4.16 18.41
CA LEU A 314 -27.87 -4.50 19.29
C LEU A 314 -27.03 -3.25 19.63
N LEU A 315 -26.68 -2.44 18.63
CA LEU A 315 -25.71 -1.34 18.78
C LEU A 315 -26.32 -0.08 19.41
N THR A 316 -27.59 0.21 19.15
CA THR A 316 -28.26 1.45 19.59
C THR A 316 -28.25 1.66 21.11
N PRO A 317 -28.53 0.67 21.98
CA PRO A 317 -28.54 0.86 23.42
C PRO A 317 -27.13 0.93 24.05
N MET A 318 -26.06 0.56 23.33
CA MET A 318 -24.68 0.51 23.83
C MET A 318 -24.03 1.90 23.89
N THR A 319 -24.67 2.88 24.51
CA THR A 319 -24.22 4.30 24.51
C THR A 319 -22.85 4.53 25.17
N ASP A 320 -22.40 3.60 26.01
CA ASP A 320 -21.06 3.57 26.60
C ASP A 320 -19.98 3.15 25.59
N LYS A 321 -20.34 2.39 24.55
CA LYS A 321 -19.43 1.85 23.53
C LYS A 321 -19.65 2.40 22.14
N VAL A 322 -20.83 2.94 21.84
CA VAL A 322 -21.25 3.40 20.52
C VAL A 322 -21.71 4.85 20.63
N LYS A 323 -21.09 5.71 19.82
CA LYS A 323 -21.45 7.13 19.72
C LYS A 323 -22.52 7.41 18.69
N LYS A 324 -22.50 6.67 17.57
CA LYS A 324 -23.47 6.84 16.50
C LYS A 324 -23.64 5.52 15.76
N VAL A 325 -24.89 5.09 15.60
CA VAL A 325 -25.29 4.08 14.62
C VAL A 325 -25.88 4.81 13.42
N PHE A 326 -25.52 4.40 12.20
CA PHE A 326 -26.09 4.94 10.98
C PHE A 326 -26.47 3.82 10.02
N VAL A 327 -27.49 4.09 9.22
CA VAL A 327 -28.12 3.14 8.31
C VAL A 327 -28.56 3.90 7.07
N SER A 328 -28.28 3.39 5.86
CA SER A 328 -28.75 4.00 4.62
C SER A 328 -30.27 3.98 4.51
N PRO A 329 -30.90 4.95 3.80
CA PRO A 329 -32.34 4.91 3.59
C PRO A 329 -32.72 3.77 2.63
N GLY A 330 -33.96 3.28 2.78
CA GLY A 330 -34.50 2.20 1.94
C GLY A 330 -34.00 0.81 2.33
N ALA A 331 -34.61 -0.22 1.75
CA ALA A 331 -34.23 -1.61 2.00
C ALA A 331 -32.95 -2.02 1.24
N TYR A 332 -32.65 -1.37 0.12
CA TYR A 332 -31.54 -1.69 -0.76
C TYR A 332 -30.94 -0.44 -1.42
N LEU A 333 -29.68 -0.53 -1.78
CA LEU A 333 -28.96 0.46 -2.59
C LEU A 333 -28.64 -0.15 -3.95
N GLY A 334 -28.76 0.63 -5.02
CA GLY A 334 -28.34 0.20 -6.35
C GLY A 334 -26.83 -0.10 -6.41
N PRO A 335 -26.36 -0.89 -7.40
CA PRO A 335 -24.99 -1.42 -7.41
C PRO A 335 -23.92 -0.32 -7.57
N THR A 336 -24.31 0.84 -8.11
CA THR A 336 -23.51 2.07 -8.25
C THR A 336 -23.97 3.23 -7.36
N ALA A 337 -24.87 2.97 -6.40
CA ALA A 337 -25.45 4.01 -5.57
C ALA A 337 -24.42 4.60 -4.59
N LYS A 338 -24.68 5.86 -4.20
CA LYS A 338 -23.91 6.55 -3.16
C LYS A 338 -24.79 6.79 -1.94
N TYR A 339 -24.21 6.62 -0.77
CA TYR A 339 -24.82 7.01 0.50
C TYR A 339 -23.80 7.81 1.31
N THR A 340 -24.24 8.97 1.79
CA THR A 340 -23.41 9.87 2.57
C THR A 340 -23.98 10.06 3.98
N VAL A 341 -23.10 10.04 4.98
CA VAL A 341 -23.44 10.32 6.37
C VAL A 341 -22.36 11.15 7.06
N THR A 342 -22.77 12.13 7.84
CA THR A 342 -21.87 12.88 8.71
C THR A 342 -21.72 12.20 10.06
N VAL A 343 -20.51 12.06 10.56
CA VAL A 343 -20.21 11.41 11.85
C VAL A 343 -19.21 12.23 12.67
N ASP A 344 -19.32 12.15 13.99
CA ASP A 344 -18.39 12.80 14.91
C ASP A 344 -17.57 11.77 15.66
N VAL A 345 -16.26 11.95 15.69
CA VAL A 345 -15.32 11.11 16.44
C VAL A 345 -14.64 11.91 17.54
N ASN A 346 -14.19 11.24 18.58
CA ASN A 346 -13.37 11.82 19.65
C ASN A 346 -12.46 10.74 20.25
N LYS A 347 -11.69 11.08 21.28
CA LYS A 347 -10.76 10.13 21.91
C LYS A 347 -11.39 8.82 22.41
N ASN A 348 -12.66 8.83 22.79
CA ASN A 348 -13.36 7.66 23.34
C ASN A 348 -14.06 6.84 22.25
N PHE A 349 -14.49 7.50 21.17
CA PHE A 349 -15.22 6.91 20.06
C PHE A 349 -14.54 7.32 18.75
N ASN A 350 -13.50 6.57 18.40
CA ASN A 350 -12.57 6.85 17.32
C ASN A 350 -12.47 5.73 16.30
N LEU A 351 -13.34 4.70 16.38
CA LEU A 351 -13.34 3.58 15.47
C LEU A 351 -14.62 3.56 14.62
N LEU A 352 -14.49 3.25 13.34
CA LEU A 352 -15.60 2.99 12.43
C LEU A 352 -15.64 1.52 12.04
N SER A 353 -16.79 0.88 12.24
CA SER A 353 -17.12 -0.39 11.59
C SER A 353 -18.40 -0.23 10.78
N ALA A 354 -18.42 -0.73 9.55
CA ALA A 354 -19.59 -0.67 8.68
C ALA A 354 -19.57 -1.83 7.67
N LEU A 355 -20.75 -2.31 7.29
CA LEU A 355 -20.91 -3.42 6.36
C LEU A 355 -22.21 -3.32 5.56
N THR A 356 -22.21 -3.96 4.39
CA THR A 356 -23.40 -4.23 3.59
C THR A 356 -23.20 -5.52 2.79
N MET A 357 -24.28 -6.28 2.63
CA MET A 357 -24.31 -7.47 1.80
C MET A 357 -24.31 -7.10 0.32
N ILE A 358 -23.54 -7.83 -0.49
CA ILE A 358 -23.71 -7.83 -1.95
C ILE A 358 -24.81 -8.82 -2.31
N ALA A 359 -25.75 -8.43 -3.16
CA ALA A 359 -26.98 -9.17 -3.30
C ALA A 359 -27.40 -9.39 -4.77
N PRO A 360 -27.96 -10.58 -5.08
CA PRO A 360 -27.88 -11.81 -4.26
C PRO A 360 -26.45 -12.26 -3.91
N SER A 361 -26.31 -13.02 -2.82
CA SER A 361 -25.13 -13.83 -2.49
C SER A 361 -25.50 -14.81 -1.37
N PRO A 362 -24.67 -15.82 -1.04
CA PRO A 362 -24.88 -16.68 0.12
C PRO A 362 -24.80 -15.88 1.43
N ASP A 363 -23.64 -15.28 1.70
CA ASP A 363 -23.32 -14.54 2.92
C ASP A 363 -22.20 -13.50 2.70
N TRP A 364 -22.11 -12.93 1.49
CA TRP A 364 -20.99 -12.08 1.10
C TRP A 364 -21.28 -10.61 1.39
N CYS A 365 -20.28 -9.92 1.91
CA CYS A 365 -20.35 -8.51 2.26
C CYS A 365 -19.15 -7.71 1.75
N VAL A 366 -19.32 -6.39 1.70
CA VAL A 366 -18.21 -5.43 1.74
C VAL A 366 -18.32 -4.60 3.01
N GLY A 367 -17.21 -4.05 3.48
CA GLY A 367 -17.22 -3.22 4.67
C GLY A 367 -15.83 -2.92 5.21
N VAL A 368 -15.81 -2.19 6.31
CA VAL A 368 -14.62 -1.91 7.11
C VAL A 368 -14.87 -2.30 8.56
N SER A 369 -13.83 -2.81 9.22
CA SER A 369 -13.87 -3.11 10.65
C SER A 369 -12.83 -2.28 11.37
N ARG A 370 -13.28 -1.56 12.41
CA ARG A 370 -12.44 -0.80 13.33
C ARG A 370 -11.45 0.15 12.64
N VAL A 371 -11.87 0.93 11.65
CA VAL A 371 -11.03 1.99 11.05
C VAL A 371 -10.77 3.05 12.12
N ASN A 372 -9.51 3.23 12.51
CA ASN A 372 -9.11 4.19 13.53
C ASN A 372 -8.93 5.59 12.92
N PHE A 373 -9.70 6.56 13.41
CA PHE A 373 -9.56 7.95 13.00
C PHE A 373 -8.43 8.68 13.72
N CYS A 374 -7.88 8.15 14.81
CA CYS A 374 -6.78 8.77 15.54
C CYS A 374 -5.43 8.40 14.92
N THR A 375 -4.51 9.34 14.94
CA THR A 375 -3.13 9.16 14.47
C THR A 375 -2.18 9.00 15.65
N LYS A 376 -1.00 8.39 15.41
CA LYS A 376 0.05 8.29 16.43
C LYS A 376 0.59 9.66 16.88
N GLN A 377 0.36 10.70 16.08
CA GLN A 377 0.75 12.09 16.35
C GLN A 377 -0.30 12.87 17.15
N CYS A 378 -1.24 12.18 17.81
CA CYS A 378 -2.32 12.78 18.61
C CYS A 378 -3.20 13.76 17.83
N GLY A 379 -3.39 13.49 16.54
CA GLY A 379 -4.35 14.17 15.66
C GLY A 379 -5.38 13.20 15.10
N PHE A 380 -6.20 13.67 14.16
CA PHE A 380 -7.12 12.81 13.40
C PHE A 380 -6.63 12.62 11.95
N ILE A 381 -7.05 11.53 11.31
CA ILE A 381 -6.67 11.22 9.92
C ILE A 381 -7.17 12.31 8.95
N GLY A 382 -6.43 12.53 7.86
CA GLY A 382 -6.88 13.40 6.78
C GLY A 382 -7.90 12.71 5.86
N ASN A 383 -8.21 13.36 4.74
CA ASN A 383 -9.04 12.76 3.70
C ASN A 383 -8.42 11.47 3.18
N THR A 384 -9.20 10.41 3.08
CA THR A 384 -8.75 9.12 2.54
C THR A 384 -9.89 8.39 1.83
N THR A 385 -9.55 7.43 0.99
CA THR A 385 -10.51 6.54 0.33
C THR A 385 -10.06 5.11 0.53
N LEU A 386 -10.97 4.27 1.01
CA LEU A 386 -10.74 2.85 1.22
C LEU A 386 -11.45 2.06 0.13
N ASP A 387 -10.68 1.25 -0.58
CA ASP A 387 -11.20 0.22 -1.49
C ASP A 387 -11.81 -0.92 -0.66
N LEU A 388 -13.07 -1.27 -0.94
CA LEU A 388 -13.80 -2.32 -0.24
C LEU A 388 -13.89 -3.58 -1.11
N TYR A 389 -13.36 -4.67 -0.59
CA TYR A 389 -13.33 -5.98 -1.23
C TYR A 389 -14.33 -6.91 -0.56
N LEU A 390 -14.77 -7.92 -1.31
CA LEU A 390 -15.68 -8.93 -0.79
C LEU A 390 -15.04 -9.75 0.33
N TRP A 391 -15.85 -10.05 1.33
CA TRP A 391 -15.57 -11.02 2.37
C TRP A 391 -16.80 -11.89 2.58
N ASP A 392 -16.56 -13.11 3.03
CA ASP A 392 -17.53 -14.16 3.28
C ASP A 392 -17.70 -14.26 4.80
N ALA A 393 -18.95 -14.24 5.28
CA ALA A 393 -19.25 -14.25 6.71
C ALA A 393 -18.93 -15.60 7.36
N GLY A 394 -18.82 -16.66 6.56
CA GLY A 394 -18.52 -18.02 6.99
C GLY A 394 -19.74 -18.77 7.52
N THR A 395 -20.94 -18.21 7.38
CA THR A 395 -22.20 -18.74 7.93
C THR A 395 -22.99 -19.53 6.91
N LYS A 396 -22.75 -19.32 5.60
CA LYS A 396 -23.46 -20.04 4.53
C LYS A 396 -22.56 -20.40 3.36
N ALA A 397 -22.39 -21.69 3.12
CA ALA A 397 -21.78 -22.15 1.88
C ALA A 397 -22.74 -21.90 0.71
N GLY A 398 -22.34 -21.05 -0.22
CA GLY A 398 -22.88 -21.13 -1.58
C GLY A 398 -22.41 -22.46 -2.22
N PRO A 399 -23.24 -23.14 -3.02
CA PRO A 399 -22.74 -24.21 -3.87
C PRO A 399 -21.64 -23.62 -4.74
N THR A 400 -20.54 -24.35 -4.88
CA THR A 400 -19.31 -23.96 -5.58
C THR A 400 -19.53 -23.44 -7.01
N GLU A 401 -20.73 -23.58 -7.57
CA GLU A 401 -21.09 -23.25 -8.94
C GLU A 401 -22.26 -22.27 -9.09
N GLN A 402 -23.01 -21.88 -8.04
CA GLN A 402 -24.20 -21.03 -8.25
C GLN A 402 -24.49 -20.00 -7.15
N TYR A 403 -24.67 -18.78 -7.67
CA TYR A 403 -25.28 -17.58 -7.12
C TYR A 403 -26.73 -17.81 -6.65
N THR A 404 -26.93 -18.66 -5.65
CA THR A 404 -28.26 -18.89 -5.09
C THR A 404 -28.23 -18.74 -3.57
N TYR A 405 -29.33 -18.24 -3.02
CA TYR A 405 -29.59 -18.25 -1.58
C TYR A 405 -29.64 -19.68 -1.01
N ALA A 406 -29.71 -20.71 -1.86
CA ALA A 406 -29.67 -22.10 -1.46
C ALA A 406 -28.24 -22.49 -1.08
N GLY A 407 -27.99 -22.61 0.22
CA GLY A 407 -26.70 -22.98 0.79
C GLY A 407 -26.88 -23.68 2.12
N SER A 408 -25.95 -24.55 2.50
CA SER A 408 -25.96 -25.15 3.84
C SER A 408 -25.24 -24.24 4.82
N ALA A 409 -25.73 -24.18 6.05
CA ALA A 409 -25.04 -23.49 7.12
C ALA A 409 -23.59 -24.00 7.23
N THR A 410 -22.65 -23.09 7.39
CA THR A 410 -21.25 -23.40 7.67
C THR A 410 -20.81 -22.74 8.96
N ASN A 411 -19.73 -23.26 9.55
CA ASN A 411 -19.14 -22.68 10.74
C ASN A 411 -17.67 -22.32 10.46
N ARG A 412 -17.48 -21.34 9.56
CA ARG A 412 -16.17 -20.76 9.23
C ARG A 412 -16.05 -19.38 9.85
N THR A 413 -14.83 -18.95 10.09
CA THR A 413 -14.55 -17.57 10.50
C THR A 413 -14.64 -16.65 9.29
N ILE A 414 -15.01 -15.38 9.49
CA ILE A 414 -15.02 -14.34 8.47
C ILE A 414 -13.68 -14.29 7.74
N TYR A 415 -13.69 -14.37 6.41
CA TYR A 415 -12.49 -14.36 5.59
C TYR A 415 -12.69 -13.54 4.32
N GLN A 416 -11.59 -12.98 3.81
CA GLN A 416 -11.64 -12.20 2.59
C GLN A 416 -11.74 -13.13 1.38
N LEU A 417 -12.66 -12.83 0.48
CA LEU A 417 -12.79 -13.54 -0.79
C LEU A 417 -11.67 -13.10 -1.74
N LYS A 418 -11.06 -14.08 -2.41
CA LYS A 418 -9.96 -13.88 -3.35
C LYS A 418 -10.28 -14.54 -4.68
N SER A 419 -9.66 -14.04 -5.75
CA SER A 419 -9.66 -14.73 -7.03
C SER A 419 -9.02 -16.11 -6.90
N THR A 420 -9.53 -17.09 -7.62
CA THR A 420 -9.01 -18.47 -7.63
C THR A 420 -8.70 -18.95 -9.05
N ASN A 421 -7.83 -19.95 -9.16
CA ASN A 421 -7.56 -20.67 -10.40
C ASN A 421 -8.47 -21.91 -10.58
N ASP A 422 -9.36 -22.16 -9.62
CA ASP A 422 -10.41 -23.18 -9.74
C ASP A 422 -11.48 -22.69 -10.71
N SER A 423 -11.57 -23.35 -11.88
CA SER A 423 -12.50 -23.00 -12.95
C SER A 423 -13.97 -23.22 -12.61
N SER A 424 -14.27 -23.98 -11.56
CA SER A 424 -15.65 -24.15 -11.07
C SER A 424 -16.13 -22.95 -10.26
N SER A 425 -15.20 -22.18 -9.68
CA SER A 425 -15.53 -21.12 -8.75
C SER A 425 -16.08 -19.87 -9.44
N VAL A 426 -17.05 -19.26 -8.77
CA VAL A 426 -17.52 -17.90 -9.05
C VAL A 426 -16.49 -16.80 -8.73
N PHE A 427 -15.26 -17.14 -8.39
CA PHE A 427 -14.15 -16.18 -8.34
C PHE A 427 -13.01 -16.60 -9.26
N TYR A 428 -13.29 -17.50 -10.21
CA TYR A 428 -12.31 -17.95 -11.19
C TYR A 428 -11.76 -16.78 -12.01
N ARG A 429 -10.44 -16.72 -12.09
CA ARG A 429 -9.71 -15.79 -12.95
C ARG A 429 -8.52 -16.51 -13.57
N ALA A 430 -8.62 -16.74 -14.88
CA ALA A 430 -7.48 -17.20 -15.68
C ALA A 430 -6.30 -16.22 -15.50
N ASN A 431 -5.08 -16.76 -15.45
CA ASN A 431 -3.83 -16.01 -15.27
C ASN A 431 -3.70 -15.28 -13.92
N GLY A 432 -4.56 -15.62 -12.95
CA GLY A 432 -4.45 -15.16 -11.57
C GLY A 432 -4.80 -13.69 -11.40
N THR A 433 -5.59 -13.07 -12.30
CA THR A 433 -6.14 -11.71 -12.17
C THR A 433 -6.95 -11.57 -10.88
N SER A 434 -6.87 -10.41 -10.23
CA SER A 434 -7.46 -10.15 -8.90
C SER A 434 -8.90 -9.73 -9.03
N LEU A 435 -9.65 -9.90 -7.94
CA LEU A 435 -10.94 -9.24 -7.82
C LEU A 435 -10.73 -7.72 -7.69
N PRO A 436 -11.43 -6.89 -8.49
CA PRO A 436 -11.44 -5.46 -8.25
C PRO A 436 -12.17 -5.16 -6.92
N PRO A 437 -11.96 -3.96 -6.34
CA PRO A 437 -12.85 -3.50 -5.28
C PRO A 437 -14.28 -3.36 -5.81
N PHE A 438 -15.27 -3.71 -4.98
CA PHE A 438 -16.69 -3.64 -5.38
C PHE A 438 -17.38 -2.38 -4.89
N ALA A 439 -16.81 -1.72 -3.88
CA ALA A 439 -17.26 -0.45 -3.36
C ALA A 439 -16.06 0.37 -2.89
N LYS A 440 -16.31 1.66 -2.63
CA LYS A 440 -15.36 2.57 -2.00
C LYS A 440 -16.01 3.22 -0.79
N LEU A 441 -15.20 3.48 0.23
CA LEU A 441 -15.56 4.33 1.36
C LEU A 441 -14.67 5.56 1.35
N HIS A 442 -15.25 6.70 1.01
CA HIS A 442 -14.57 7.99 1.14
C HIS A 442 -14.75 8.52 2.56
N ILE A 443 -13.65 8.93 3.17
CA ILE A 443 -13.61 9.54 4.49
C ILE A 443 -13.07 10.95 4.31
N ARG A 444 -13.94 11.95 4.46
CA ARG A 444 -13.59 13.37 4.27
C ARG A 444 -13.69 14.10 5.60
N LEU A 445 -12.59 14.66 6.07
CA LEU A 445 -12.57 15.51 7.25
C LEU A 445 -13.29 16.83 6.91
N LEU A 446 -14.34 17.15 7.65
CA LEU A 446 -15.09 18.40 7.50
C LEU A 446 -14.55 19.47 8.44
N SER A 447 -14.33 19.12 9.70
CA SER A 447 -13.86 20.06 10.72
C SER A 447 -13.17 19.34 11.88
N LEU A 448 -12.30 20.09 12.57
CA LEU A 448 -11.76 19.72 13.87
C LEU A 448 -12.53 20.52 14.92
N GLY A 449 -13.11 19.82 15.89
CA GLY A 449 -13.74 20.43 17.06
C GLY A 449 -12.68 21.01 17.98
N THR A 450 -12.77 22.30 18.28
CA THR A 450 -11.94 22.95 19.30
C THR A 450 -12.22 22.37 20.67
N LEU A 451 -11.18 22.27 21.52
CA LEU A 451 -11.36 22.03 22.96
C LEU A 451 -12.42 23.00 23.48
N GLY A 452 -13.52 22.46 24.02
CA GLY A 452 -14.50 23.25 24.76
C GLY A 452 -13.76 24.02 25.84
N SER A 453 -13.91 25.35 25.80
CA SER A 453 -13.44 26.38 26.73
C SER A 453 -12.33 25.98 27.73
N LEU A 454 -11.22 26.72 27.70
CA LEU A 454 -10.50 27.06 28.94
C LEU A 454 -11.48 27.75 29.91
N GLY A 455 -12.28 26.95 30.62
CA GLY A 455 -12.89 27.35 31.86
C GLY A 455 -11.76 27.61 32.84
N THR A 456 -11.76 28.81 33.41
CA THR A 456 -10.84 29.29 34.46
C THR A 456 -9.37 29.47 34.04
N LEU A 457 -9.10 30.57 33.34
CA LEU A 457 -7.95 31.43 33.69
C LEU A 457 -8.23 32.06 35.06
N GLY A 458 -8.12 31.26 36.10
CA GLY A 458 -8.33 31.67 37.49
C GLY A 458 -7.38 30.88 38.35
N ARG A 459 -6.32 31.56 38.82
CA ARG A 459 -5.27 31.08 39.74
C ARG A 459 -4.16 30.21 39.13
N ILE A 460 -3.25 30.87 38.42
CA ILE A 460 -1.82 30.56 38.54
C ILE A 460 -1.14 31.85 38.98
N ASN A 461 -1.26 32.19 40.27
CA ASN A 461 -0.46 33.25 40.89
C ASN A 461 0.61 32.72 41.85
N ASP A 462 0.68 31.42 42.10
CA ASP A 462 1.65 30.86 43.06
C ASP A 462 2.38 29.66 42.47
N ALA A 463 3.18 29.89 41.43
CA ALA A 463 4.40 29.13 41.15
C ALA A 463 5.15 29.76 39.98
N MET A 464 6.46 29.96 40.17
CA MET A 464 7.46 30.42 39.18
C MET A 464 7.76 31.94 39.18
N ALA A 465 8.41 32.38 40.25
CA ALA A 465 9.37 33.48 40.18
C ALA A 465 10.65 32.99 39.47
N GLY A 466 10.95 33.54 38.29
CA GLY A 466 12.19 33.22 37.56
C GLY A 466 12.36 34.04 36.26
N PRO A 467 13.59 34.41 35.87
CA PRO A 467 13.85 35.42 34.85
C PRO A 467 13.85 34.79 33.46
N SER A 468 12.66 34.52 32.91
CA SER A 468 12.52 34.07 31.51
C SER A 468 11.38 34.79 30.76
N ARG A 469 10.92 35.93 31.30
CA ARG A 469 9.89 36.77 30.67
C ARG A 469 10.32 37.52 29.40
N SER A 470 11.62 37.68 29.13
CA SER A 470 12.05 38.51 27.98
C SER A 470 12.17 37.74 26.66
N ILE A 471 12.31 36.41 26.67
CA ILE A 471 12.55 35.64 25.43
C ILE A 471 11.23 35.13 24.82
N ALA A 472 10.24 34.76 25.65
CA ALA A 472 8.96 34.23 25.18
C ALA A 472 8.03 35.32 24.59
N LEU A 473 8.04 36.55 25.12
CA LEU A 473 7.25 37.65 24.55
C LEU A 473 7.82 38.18 23.22
N ILE A 474 9.15 38.12 23.03
CA ILE A 474 9.79 38.54 21.77
C ILE A 474 9.50 37.54 20.64
N PHE A 475 9.48 36.24 20.95
CA PHE A 475 9.14 35.22 19.95
C PHE A 475 7.66 35.30 19.51
N PHE A 476 6.74 35.58 20.42
CA PHE A 476 5.31 35.69 20.08
C PHE A 476 5.01 36.97 19.27
N ALA A 477 5.69 38.08 19.55
CA ALA A 477 5.54 39.32 18.79
C ALA A 477 6.12 39.23 17.36
N LEU A 478 7.22 38.49 17.16
CA LEU A 478 7.82 38.31 15.82
C LEU A 478 7.00 37.40 14.90
N VAL A 479 6.26 36.43 15.46
CA VAL A 479 5.40 35.55 14.66
C VAL A 479 4.13 36.29 14.21
N ILE A 480 3.55 37.13 15.06
CA ILE A 480 2.37 37.92 14.71
C ILE A 480 2.70 39.02 13.68
N ALA A 481 3.88 39.64 13.77
CA ALA A 481 4.31 40.67 12.81
C ALA A 481 4.61 40.13 11.40
N ASN A 482 5.08 38.88 11.28
CA ASN A 482 5.35 38.26 9.97
C ASN A 482 4.09 37.74 9.28
N VAL A 483 3.07 37.31 10.03
CA VAL A 483 1.78 36.88 9.45
C VAL A 483 0.97 38.08 8.93
N ALA A 484 1.07 39.26 9.57
CA ALA A 484 0.40 40.47 9.10
C ALA A 484 1.00 41.05 7.81
N LYS A 485 2.30 40.85 7.55
CA LYS A 485 2.96 41.28 6.31
C LYS A 485 2.65 40.38 5.11
N PHE A 486 2.29 39.11 5.32
CA PHE A 486 1.97 38.17 4.25
C PHE A 486 0.52 38.32 3.74
N LEU A 487 -0.36 38.96 4.52
CA LEU A 487 -1.78 39.15 4.19
C LEU A 487 -2.09 40.51 3.52
N THR A 488 -1.09 41.34 3.25
CA THR A 488 -1.26 42.66 2.61
C THR A 488 -0.51 42.81 1.29
N SER A 489 0.05 41.72 0.73
CA SER A 489 0.65 41.73 -0.61
C SER A 489 0.29 40.47 -1.41
N THR A 490 -0.99 40.32 -1.74
CA THR A 490 -1.52 39.73 -2.99
C THR A 490 -2.97 40.10 -3.11
#